data_AF-A0A9E2XY67-F1
#
_entry.id   AF-A0A9E2XY67-F1
#
_cell.length_a   1.000
_cell.length_b   1.000
_cell.length_c   1.000
_cell.angle_alpha   90.00
_cell.angle_beta   90.00
_cell.angle_gamma   90.00
#
_symmetry.space_group_name_H-M   'P 1'
#
loop_
_entity.id
_entity.type
_entity.pdbx_description
1 polymer ?
#
loop_
_entity_poly.entity_id
_entity_poly.type
_entity_poly.pdbx_seq_one_letter_code
_entity_poly.pdbx_strand_id
1 'polypeptide(L)'
;MPATNRNQSRTPAGAGTLGRLRPKLRRLIAKSWILARCYYPLRGHRLSGRANDEIWYFAYGANMHDSAFRVRRGIQPLEHRSGRIKGYRLRFNLDGRPRGKAAPANLHRDPGAEVWGVLYRITRRDLIRLDSTEGVPGRGYRHVVIEAEDRNGRVIPAVTYIAQGKEVDGKPSLRYLTLLREGARTHALPETYIRFLDGVEHAE
;
A
#
# COMPACT_ATOMS: atom_id res chain seq x y z
N MET A 1 -9.09 58.41 -0.44
CA MET A 1 -7.82 58.37 -1.20
C MET A 1 -6.90 57.39 -0.48
N PRO A 2 -6.76 56.15 -0.98
CA PRO A 2 -6.07 55.06 -0.29
C PRO A 2 -4.58 54.97 -0.67
N ALA A 3 -3.73 54.68 0.31
CA ALA A 3 -2.34 54.29 0.09
C ALA A 3 -2.25 52.76 -0.06
N THR A 4 -2.01 52.30 -1.28
CA THR A 4 -1.72 50.91 -1.64
C THR A 4 -0.36 50.47 -1.11
N ASN A 5 -0.33 49.53 -0.18
CA ASN A 5 0.90 48.85 0.24
C ASN A 5 1.06 47.54 -0.57
N ARG A 6 1.89 47.56 -1.61
CA ARG A 6 2.32 46.38 -2.37
C ARG A 6 3.46 45.70 -1.62
N ASN A 7 3.16 44.68 -0.83
CA ASN A 7 4.19 43.76 -0.34
C ASN A 7 4.24 42.53 -1.25
N GLN A 8 5.04 42.62 -2.33
CA GLN A 8 5.41 41.48 -3.15
C GLN A 8 6.47 40.66 -2.41
N SER A 9 6.03 39.72 -1.58
CA SER A 9 6.90 38.68 -1.05
C SER A 9 7.20 37.68 -2.17
N ARG A 10 8.45 37.74 -2.64
CA ARG A 10 9.06 36.82 -3.61
C ARG A 10 8.84 35.36 -3.20
N THR A 11 8.09 34.62 -4.01
CA THR A 11 8.01 33.16 -3.97
C THR A 11 9.38 32.60 -4.39
N PRO A 12 10.04 31.75 -3.60
CA PRO A 12 11.23 31.06 -4.09
C PRO A 12 10.79 30.01 -5.12
N ALA A 13 11.16 30.26 -6.36
CA ALA A 13 11.18 29.28 -7.43
C ALA A 13 12.09 28.11 -7.05
N GLY A 14 11.69 26.88 -7.42
CA GLY A 14 12.62 25.76 -7.49
C GLY A 14 12.37 24.58 -6.54
N ALA A 15 11.13 24.11 -6.38
CA ALA A 15 10.93 22.70 -6.04
C ALA A 15 11.19 21.86 -7.29
N GLY A 16 12.48 21.60 -7.57
CA GLY A 16 12.90 20.76 -8.68
C GLY A 16 12.16 19.42 -8.65
N THR A 17 11.49 19.09 -9.75
CA THR A 17 10.86 17.79 -9.98
C THR A 17 11.98 16.74 -9.98
N LEU A 18 12.36 16.21 -8.82
CA LEU A 18 13.36 15.14 -8.72
C LEU A 18 12.85 13.96 -9.53
N GLY A 19 13.48 13.75 -10.68
CA GLY A 19 13.15 12.73 -11.67
C GLY A 19 12.92 11.35 -11.05
N ARG A 20 12.05 10.57 -11.69
CA ARG A 20 11.73 9.20 -11.29
C ARG A 20 13.02 8.37 -11.29
N LEU A 21 13.45 7.90 -10.13
CA LEU A 21 14.64 7.04 -10.04
C LEU A 21 14.44 5.75 -10.84
N ARG A 22 15.47 5.37 -11.60
CA ARG A 22 15.47 4.14 -12.40
C ARG A 22 15.16 2.92 -11.50
N PRO A 23 14.34 1.95 -11.94
CA PRO A 23 13.92 0.80 -11.11
C PRO A 23 15.08 0.01 -10.48
N LYS A 24 16.20 -0.15 -11.19
CA LYS A 24 17.41 -0.81 -10.68
C LYS A 24 18.00 -0.08 -9.46
N LEU A 25 18.05 1.25 -9.50
CA LEU A 25 18.58 2.06 -8.41
C LEU A 25 17.65 2.06 -7.19
N ARG A 26 16.33 2.02 -7.40
CA ARG A 26 15.36 1.84 -6.31
C ARG A 26 15.53 0.51 -5.59
N ARG A 27 15.76 -0.58 -6.35
CA ARG A 27 16.00 -1.91 -5.79
C ARG A 27 17.31 -1.96 -4.99
N LEU A 28 18.34 -1.22 -5.41
CA LEU A 28 19.60 -1.08 -4.67
C LEU A 28 19.39 -0.32 -3.35
N ILE A 29 18.67 0.81 -3.38
CA ILE A 29 18.34 1.59 -2.18
C ILE A 29 17.55 0.73 -1.19
N ALA A 30 16.56 -0.03 -1.66
CA ALA A 30 15.74 -0.88 -0.79
C ALA A 30 16.47 -2.09 -0.18
N LYS A 31 17.60 -2.49 -0.77
CA LYS A 31 18.46 -3.55 -0.21
C LYS A 31 19.36 -3.03 0.93
N SER A 32 19.58 -1.72 0.99
CA SER A 32 20.45 -1.08 1.98
C SER A 32 19.68 -0.14 2.88
N TRP A 33 19.58 -0.50 4.16
CA TRP A 33 18.93 0.32 5.18
C TRP A 33 19.53 1.73 5.26
N ILE A 34 20.86 1.85 5.12
CA ILE A 34 21.58 3.12 5.16
C ILE A 34 21.14 4.01 3.98
N LEU A 35 21.11 3.46 2.76
CA LEU A 35 20.68 4.20 1.58
C LEU A 35 19.21 4.61 1.68
N ALA A 36 18.35 3.73 2.20
CA ALA A 36 16.94 4.06 2.41
C ALA A 36 16.75 5.17 3.46
N ARG A 37 17.53 5.14 4.55
CA ARG A 37 17.49 6.18 5.59
C ARG A 37 17.88 7.56 5.09
N CYS A 38 18.73 7.65 4.06
CA CYS A 38 19.04 8.91 3.39
C CYS A 38 17.98 9.28 2.34
N TYR A 39 17.50 8.32 1.56
CA TYR A 39 16.62 8.58 0.42
C TYR A 39 15.16 8.90 0.78
N TYR A 40 14.61 8.26 1.81
CA TYR A 40 13.20 8.43 2.19
C TYR A 40 12.90 9.83 2.78
N PRO A 41 13.73 10.38 3.69
CA PRO A 41 13.54 11.75 4.18
C PRO A 41 13.64 12.80 3.06
N LEU A 42 14.55 12.60 2.09
CA LEU A 42 14.66 13.46 0.89
C LEU A 42 13.39 13.44 0.01
N ARG A 43 12.48 12.48 0.23
CA ARG A 43 11.18 12.38 -0.45
C ARG A 43 10.00 12.64 0.49
N GLY A 44 10.23 13.18 1.68
CA GLY A 44 9.18 13.50 2.66
C GLY A 44 8.66 12.31 3.46
N HIS A 45 9.32 11.14 3.40
CA HIS A 45 8.96 9.96 4.19
C HIS A 45 9.91 9.79 5.36
N ARG A 46 9.38 9.81 6.59
CA ARG A 46 10.19 9.60 7.79
C ARG A 46 10.27 8.11 8.12
N LEU A 47 11.43 7.50 7.93
CA LEU A 47 11.71 6.16 8.47
C LEU A 47 12.05 6.29 9.95
N SER A 48 11.10 6.00 10.83
CA SER A 48 11.36 5.86 12.27
C SER A 48 12.00 4.50 12.59
N GLY A 49 12.58 4.33 13.77
CA GLY A 49 13.07 3.04 14.27
C GLY A 49 14.35 2.51 13.61
N ARG A 50 14.70 1.27 13.97
CA ARG A 50 15.85 0.49 13.48
C ARG A 50 15.39 -0.55 12.44
N ALA A 51 16.34 -1.07 11.67
CA ALA A 51 16.06 -2.00 10.57
C ALA A 51 15.31 -3.27 10.99
N ASN A 52 15.64 -3.78 12.18
CA ASN A 52 15.11 -5.03 12.72
C ASN A 52 13.90 -4.82 13.64
N ASP A 53 13.45 -3.57 13.83
CA ASP A 53 12.23 -3.33 14.59
C ASP A 53 11.06 -3.98 13.86
N GLU A 54 10.19 -4.63 14.63
CA GLU A 54 9.01 -5.30 14.11
C GLU A 54 7.87 -4.31 13.90
N ILE A 55 7.08 -4.58 12.88
CA ILE A 55 5.89 -3.80 12.54
C ILE A 55 4.83 -4.72 11.93
N TRP A 56 3.57 -4.36 12.13
CA TRP A 56 2.45 -5.01 11.45
C TRP A 56 2.18 -4.33 10.11
N TYR A 57 2.06 -5.14 9.06
CA TYR A 57 1.66 -4.74 7.72
C TYR A 57 0.31 -5.35 7.39
N PHE A 58 -0.66 -4.53 7.03
CA PHE A 58 -1.99 -4.98 6.60
C PHE A 58 -2.05 -5.08 5.07
N ALA A 59 -2.12 -6.31 4.56
CA ALA A 59 -2.29 -6.64 3.15
C ALA A 59 -3.78 -6.87 2.83
N TYR A 60 -4.29 -6.16 1.82
CA TYR A 60 -5.69 -6.28 1.35
C TYR A 60 -5.79 -6.58 -0.16
N GLY A 61 -4.66 -6.77 -0.84
CA GLY A 61 -4.55 -7.00 -2.28
C GLY A 61 -3.71 -8.23 -2.61
N ALA A 62 -2.95 -8.20 -3.71
CA ALA A 62 -2.15 -9.36 -4.17
C ALA A 62 -1.11 -9.87 -3.15
N ASN A 63 -0.68 -9.04 -2.20
CA ASN A 63 0.22 -9.47 -1.13
C ASN A 63 -0.48 -10.37 -0.08
N MET A 64 -1.80 -10.58 -0.16
CA MET A 64 -2.48 -11.64 0.61
C MET A 64 -2.13 -13.04 0.10
N HIS A 65 -1.65 -13.19 -1.13
CA HIS A 65 -1.26 -14.50 -1.65
C HIS A 65 0.14 -14.88 -1.18
N ASP A 66 0.30 -16.07 -0.60
CA ASP A 66 1.55 -16.53 0.00
C ASP A 66 2.74 -16.50 -0.96
N SER A 67 2.62 -17.08 -2.16
CA SER A 67 3.73 -17.06 -3.13
C SER A 67 4.03 -15.64 -3.63
N ALA A 68 3.00 -14.78 -3.74
CA ALA A 68 3.22 -13.39 -4.12
C ALA A 68 4.01 -12.64 -3.04
N PHE A 69 3.72 -12.89 -1.77
CA PHE A 69 4.39 -12.25 -0.65
C PHE A 69 5.77 -12.86 -0.37
N ARG A 70 5.85 -14.17 -0.18
CA ARG A 70 7.06 -14.88 0.24
C ARG A 70 8.08 -15.03 -0.87
N VAL A 71 7.65 -15.49 -2.05
CA VAL A 71 8.56 -15.78 -3.17
C VAL A 71 8.84 -14.52 -3.97
N ARG A 72 7.79 -13.84 -4.46
CA ARG A 72 7.96 -12.69 -5.35
C ARG A 72 8.46 -11.43 -4.62
N ARG A 73 7.97 -11.12 -3.41
CA ARG A 73 8.55 -10.01 -2.61
C ARG A 73 9.81 -10.42 -1.85
N GLY A 74 10.02 -11.71 -1.62
CA GLY A 74 11.17 -12.21 -0.87
C GLY A 74 11.09 -11.87 0.62
N ILE A 75 9.88 -11.88 1.19
CA ILE A 75 9.62 -11.51 2.59
C ILE A 75 9.07 -12.71 3.33
N GLN A 76 9.75 -13.13 4.40
CA GLN A 76 9.25 -14.15 5.30
C GLN A 76 8.65 -13.46 6.53
N PRO A 77 7.32 -13.40 6.68
CA PRO A 77 6.72 -12.84 7.88
C PRO A 77 7.06 -13.69 9.10
N LEU A 78 7.32 -13.02 10.22
CA LEU A 78 7.53 -13.64 11.54
C LEU A 78 6.24 -14.30 12.03
N GLU A 79 5.11 -13.72 11.66
CA GLU A 79 3.77 -14.15 12.04
C GLU A 79 2.76 -13.60 11.05
N HIS A 80 1.62 -14.25 10.91
CA HIS A 80 0.50 -13.73 10.14
C HIS A 80 -0.84 -14.03 10.83
N ARG A 81 -1.79 -13.12 10.68
CA ARG A 81 -3.16 -13.23 11.19
C ARG A 81 -4.13 -12.72 10.15
N SER A 82 -5.34 -13.23 10.13
CA SER A 82 -6.43 -12.55 9.42
C SER A 82 -7.05 -11.48 10.32
N GLY A 83 -7.47 -10.38 9.70
CA GLY A 83 -8.07 -9.26 10.41
C GLY A 83 -8.82 -8.34 9.46
N ARG A 84 -9.46 -7.34 10.03
CA ARG A 84 -10.25 -6.35 9.31
C ARG A 84 -9.87 -4.93 9.69
N ILE A 85 -10.21 -4.01 8.81
CA ILE A 85 -10.11 -2.57 9.06
C ILE A 85 -11.50 -1.97 8.82
N LYS A 86 -11.96 -1.14 9.76
CA LYS A 86 -13.26 -0.46 9.69
C LYS A 86 -13.08 0.94 9.12
N GLY A 87 -14.14 1.50 8.52
CA GLY A 87 -14.11 2.84 7.95
C GLY A 87 -13.47 2.91 6.57
N TYR A 88 -13.36 1.76 5.88
CA TYR A 88 -12.77 1.65 4.56
C TYR A 88 -13.54 0.68 3.67
N ARG A 89 -13.54 0.95 2.37
CA ARG A 89 -14.03 0.09 1.31
C ARG A 89 -12.91 -0.27 0.34
N LEU A 90 -12.93 -1.53 -0.12
CA LEU A 90 -12.06 -2.00 -1.20
C LEU A 90 -12.56 -1.43 -2.53
N ARG A 91 -11.67 -0.79 -3.29
CA ARG A 91 -11.96 -0.25 -4.63
C ARG A 91 -10.93 -0.72 -5.63
N PHE A 92 -11.33 -0.87 -6.90
CA PHE A 92 -10.41 -1.16 -8.00
C PHE A 92 -10.27 0.08 -8.88
N ASN A 93 -9.73 1.16 -8.33
CA ASN A 93 -9.72 2.48 -8.97
C ASN A 93 -8.32 3.01 -9.32
N LEU A 94 -7.34 2.12 -9.48
CA LEU A 94 -5.97 2.48 -9.83
C LEU A 94 -5.64 2.15 -11.28
N ASP A 95 -4.71 2.92 -11.86
CA ASP A 95 -4.11 2.60 -13.16
C ASP A 95 -3.10 1.45 -13.01
N GLY A 96 -3.53 0.23 -13.30
CA GLY A 96 -2.64 -0.92 -13.40
C GLY A 96 -1.89 -0.99 -14.73
N ARG A 97 -1.13 -2.07 -14.88
CA ARG A 97 -0.37 -2.37 -16.10
C ARG A 97 -0.81 -3.73 -16.65
N PRO A 98 -1.15 -3.84 -17.95
CA PRO A 98 -1.27 -2.76 -18.95
C PRO A 98 -2.36 -1.74 -18.60
N ARG A 99 -2.17 -0.49 -19.05
CA ARG A 99 -3.09 0.61 -18.72
C ARG A 99 -4.48 0.32 -19.31
N GLY A 100 -5.53 0.55 -18.53
CA GLY A 100 -6.92 0.28 -18.93
C GLY A 100 -7.35 -1.19 -18.88
N LYS A 101 -6.43 -2.14 -18.67
CA LYS A 101 -6.71 -3.59 -18.64
C LYS A 101 -6.51 -4.25 -17.27
N ALA A 102 -6.09 -3.47 -16.28
CA ALA A 102 -5.93 -3.93 -14.93
C ALA A 102 -6.16 -2.76 -13.99
N ALA A 103 -7.09 -2.92 -13.05
CA ALA A 103 -7.24 -2.01 -11.93
C ALA A 103 -6.86 -2.73 -10.62
N PRO A 104 -5.69 -2.44 -10.03
CA PRO A 104 -5.31 -2.98 -8.73
C PRO A 104 -6.22 -2.47 -7.62
N ALA A 105 -6.31 -3.25 -6.54
CA ALA A 105 -7.06 -2.87 -5.35
C ALA A 105 -6.46 -1.65 -4.65
N ASN A 106 -7.33 -0.85 -4.04
CA ASN A 106 -7.01 0.32 -3.23
C ASN A 106 -8.00 0.40 -2.06
N LEU A 107 -7.68 1.22 -1.07
CA LEU A 107 -8.60 1.55 0.02
C LEU A 107 -9.16 2.95 -0.16
N HIS A 108 -10.47 3.09 0.04
CA HIS A 108 -11.15 4.38 0.11
C HIS A 108 -11.88 4.52 1.44
N ARG A 109 -11.93 5.74 2.00
CA ARG A 109 -12.63 5.99 3.26
C ARG A 109 -14.12 5.78 3.07
N ASP A 110 -14.71 5.00 3.96
CA ASP A 110 -16.15 4.73 3.99
C ASP A 110 -16.53 4.29 5.41
N PRO A 111 -17.13 5.17 6.24
CA PRO A 111 -17.44 4.90 7.64
C PRO A 111 -18.29 3.65 7.87
N GLY A 112 -19.13 3.26 6.91
CA GLY A 112 -20.03 2.11 7.02
C GLY A 112 -19.45 0.79 6.51
N ALA A 113 -18.25 0.81 5.94
CA ALA A 113 -17.63 -0.36 5.32
C ALA A 113 -16.45 -0.90 6.13
N GLU A 114 -16.14 -2.16 5.88
CA GLU A 114 -14.94 -2.82 6.37
C GLU A 114 -14.23 -3.58 5.25
N VAL A 115 -12.92 -3.75 5.40
CA VAL A 115 -12.07 -4.52 4.50
C VAL A 115 -11.36 -5.59 5.30
N TRP A 116 -11.52 -6.84 4.87
CA TRP A 116 -10.76 -7.96 5.42
C TRP A 116 -9.46 -8.15 4.65
N GLY A 117 -8.44 -8.60 5.38
CA GLY A 117 -7.10 -8.83 4.83
C GLY A 117 -6.23 -9.63 5.78
N VAL A 118 -4.93 -9.57 5.53
CA VAL A 118 -3.90 -10.32 6.25
C VAL A 118 -2.95 -9.35 6.94
N LEU A 119 -2.83 -9.51 8.25
CA LEU A 119 -1.83 -8.86 9.08
C LEU A 119 -0.55 -9.69 9.07
N TYR A 120 0.54 -9.12 8.56
CA TYR A 120 1.86 -9.74 8.59
C TYR A 120 2.76 -9.01 9.59
N ARG A 121 3.38 -9.74 10.51
CA ARG A 121 4.45 -9.20 11.37
C ARG A 121 5.76 -9.33 10.61
N ILE A 122 6.37 -8.19 10.28
CA ILE A 122 7.58 -8.10 9.47
C ILE A 122 8.58 -7.13 10.10
N THR A 123 9.82 -7.12 9.61
CA THR A 123 10.79 -6.09 10.01
C THR A 123 10.58 -4.80 9.23
N ARG A 124 11.01 -3.65 9.76
CA ARG A 124 11.04 -2.39 9.00
C ARG A 124 11.87 -2.51 7.73
N ARG A 125 12.92 -3.33 7.72
CA ARG A 125 13.70 -3.62 6.51
C ARG A 125 12.84 -4.29 5.42
N ASP A 126 11.96 -5.20 5.80
CA ASP A 126 11.03 -5.84 4.87
C ASP A 126 9.97 -4.86 4.35
N LEU A 127 9.52 -3.92 5.17
CA LEU A 127 8.64 -2.83 4.72
C LEU A 127 9.31 -2.00 3.60
N ILE A 128 10.61 -1.68 3.74
CA ILE A 128 11.37 -0.98 2.70
C ILE A 128 11.51 -1.83 1.43
N ARG A 129 11.62 -3.16 1.56
CA ARG A 129 11.59 -4.06 0.39
C ARG A 129 10.23 -3.97 -0.32
N LEU A 130 9.12 -3.95 0.41
CA LEU A 130 7.78 -3.76 -0.16
C LEU A 130 7.70 -2.45 -0.94
N ASP A 131 8.15 -1.35 -0.35
CA ASP A 131 8.11 -0.02 -0.95
C ASP A 131 8.76 0.03 -2.33
N SER A 132 9.90 -0.64 -2.47
CA SER A 132 10.64 -0.72 -3.74
C SER A 132 9.79 -1.30 -4.87
N THR A 133 8.89 -2.21 -4.53
CA THR A 133 8.05 -2.94 -5.47
C THR A 133 6.66 -2.32 -5.64
N GLU A 134 6.16 -1.60 -4.63
CA GLU A 134 4.92 -0.80 -4.71
C GLU A 134 5.15 0.58 -5.33
N GLY A 135 6.41 0.91 -5.63
CA GLY A 135 6.75 2.18 -6.25
C GLY A 135 6.83 3.35 -5.27
N VAL A 136 7.06 3.06 -3.99
CA VAL A 136 7.33 4.02 -2.90
C VAL A 136 8.84 4.20 -2.66
N PRO A 137 9.33 5.43 -2.43
CA PRO A 137 8.66 6.72 -2.59
C PRO A 137 8.43 7.09 -4.08
N GLY A 138 7.26 7.63 -4.39
CA GLY A 138 6.78 8.03 -5.72
C GLY A 138 5.33 8.51 -5.66
N ARG A 139 4.73 8.95 -6.79
CA ARG A 139 3.31 9.43 -6.85
C ARG A 139 2.25 8.31 -6.75
N GLY A 140 2.61 7.15 -6.22
CA GLY A 140 1.72 5.98 -6.13
C GLY A 140 1.09 5.88 -4.74
N TYR A 141 1.22 4.71 -4.14
CA TYR A 141 0.80 4.50 -2.76
C TYR A 141 1.61 5.33 -1.76
N ARG A 142 0.97 5.69 -0.65
CA ARG A 142 1.59 6.23 0.57
C ARG A 142 1.36 5.27 1.74
N HIS A 143 2.26 5.29 2.71
CA HIS A 143 2.06 4.62 3.99
C HIS A 143 0.98 5.34 4.79
N VAL A 144 0.05 4.57 5.34
CA VAL A 144 -0.90 5.03 6.35
C VAL A 144 -0.86 4.02 7.49
N VAL A 145 -0.76 4.50 8.72
CA VAL A 145 -0.97 3.67 9.91
C VAL A 145 -2.47 3.64 10.18
N ILE A 146 -3.02 2.44 10.30
CA ILE A 146 -4.43 2.19 10.57
C ILE A 146 -4.56 1.23 11.74
N GLU A 147 -5.72 1.26 12.38
CA GLU A 147 -6.10 0.29 13.40
C GLU A 147 -6.79 -0.88 12.73
N ALA A 148 -6.15 -2.06 12.80
CA ALA A 148 -6.72 -3.31 12.32
C ALA A 148 -7.17 -4.15 13.51
N GLU A 149 -8.29 -4.83 13.38
CA GLU A 149 -8.84 -5.74 14.38
C GLU A 149 -8.56 -7.17 13.91
N ASP A 150 -7.83 -7.97 14.70
CA ASP A 150 -7.67 -9.40 14.41
C ASP A 150 -8.94 -10.19 14.75
N ARG A 151 -8.97 -11.48 14.43
CA ARG A 151 -10.14 -12.35 14.71
C ARG A 151 -10.56 -12.39 16.17
N ASN A 152 -9.64 -12.11 17.09
CA ASN A 152 -9.91 -12.16 18.52
C ASN A 152 -10.42 -10.80 19.03
N GLY A 153 -10.69 -9.84 18.14
CA GLY A 153 -11.10 -8.49 18.51
C GLY A 153 -9.94 -7.60 18.97
N ARG A 154 -8.69 -8.05 18.86
CA ARG A 154 -7.53 -7.26 19.31
C ARG A 154 -7.22 -6.18 18.27
N VAL A 155 -7.17 -4.94 18.73
CA VAL A 155 -6.76 -3.81 17.90
C VAL A 155 -5.23 -3.76 17.80
N ILE A 156 -4.72 -3.72 16.58
CA ILE A 156 -3.31 -3.76 16.22
C ILE A 156 -3.02 -2.58 15.27
N PRO A 157 -2.10 -1.67 15.62
CA PRO A 157 -1.66 -0.64 14.69
C PRO A 157 -0.83 -1.28 13.57
N ALA A 158 -1.29 -1.11 12.33
CA ALA A 158 -0.65 -1.69 11.16
C ALA A 158 -0.40 -0.63 10.08
N VAL A 159 0.73 -0.74 9.39
CA VAL A 159 1.00 0.02 8.17
C VAL A 159 0.23 -0.60 7.02
N THR A 160 -0.37 0.22 6.18
CA THR A 160 -0.89 -0.20 4.89
C THR A 160 -0.56 0.83 3.80
N TYR A 161 -0.88 0.48 2.56
CA TYR A 161 -0.65 1.32 1.39
C TYR A 161 -1.99 1.88 0.90
N ILE A 162 -2.09 3.19 0.70
CA ILE A 162 -3.26 3.82 0.06
C ILE A 162 -2.78 4.75 -1.05
N ALA A 163 -3.41 4.72 -2.21
CA ALA A 163 -3.10 5.61 -3.33
C ALA A 163 -4.27 6.53 -3.67
N GLN A 164 -3.98 7.65 -4.33
CA GLN A 164 -5.03 8.46 -4.96
C GLN A 164 -5.55 7.69 -6.18
N GLY A 165 -6.79 7.22 -6.08
CA GLY A 165 -7.48 6.54 -7.17
C GLY A 165 -8.38 7.46 -7.98
N LYS A 166 -8.88 6.91 -9.09
CA LYS A 166 -9.91 7.53 -9.93
C LYS A 166 -11.25 7.56 -9.21
N GLU A 167 -12.14 8.43 -9.68
CA GLU A 167 -13.52 8.50 -9.19
C GLU A 167 -14.32 7.24 -9.53
N VAL A 168 -14.01 6.63 -10.67
CA VAL A 168 -14.68 5.43 -11.20
C VAL A 168 -13.79 4.21 -11.03
N ASP A 169 -14.39 3.09 -10.62
CA ASP A 169 -13.70 1.80 -10.54
C ASP A 169 -13.53 1.22 -11.96
N GLY A 170 -12.36 0.63 -12.20
CA GLY A 170 -12.11 -0.24 -13.35
C GLY A 170 -12.18 -1.70 -12.95
N LYS A 171 -12.02 -2.60 -13.92
CA LYS A 171 -11.99 -4.03 -13.65
C LYS A 171 -10.55 -4.50 -13.35
N PRO A 172 -10.31 -5.27 -12.28
CA PRO A 172 -9.04 -5.97 -12.09
C PRO A 172 -8.82 -7.00 -13.20
N SER A 173 -7.57 -7.36 -13.49
CA SER A 173 -7.33 -8.50 -14.39
C SER A 173 -7.64 -9.81 -13.68
N LEU A 174 -8.05 -10.83 -14.43
CA LEU A 174 -8.33 -12.16 -13.86
C LEU A 174 -7.16 -12.69 -13.03
N ARG A 175 -5.94 -12.61 -13.57
CA ARG A 175 -4.72 -13.01 -12.85
C ARG A 175 -4.55 -12.29 -11.50
N TYR A 176 -4.86 -10.99 -11.43
CA TYR A 176 -4.76 -10.24 -10.18
C TYR A 176 -5.83 -10.69 -9.20
N LEU A 177 -7.06 -10.86 -9.68
CA LEU A 177 -8.20 -11.25 -8.86
C LEU A 177 -8.06 -12.67 -8.32
N THR A 178 -7.48 -13.60 -9.08
CA THR A 178 -7.10 -14.94 -8.61
C THR A 178 -6.20 -14.87 -7.39
N LEU A 179 -5.17 -14.02 -7.40
CA LEU A 179 -4.29 -13.85 -6.23
C LEU A 179 -5.05 -13.36 -4.99
N LEU A 180 -5.99 -12.42 -5.16
CA LEU A 180 -6.81 -11.92 -4.04
C LEU A 180 -7.71 -13.03 -3.49
N ARG A 181 -8.39 -13.76 -4.39
CA ARG A 181 -9.33 -14.84 -4.07
C ARG A 181 -8.66 -16.02 -3.39
N GLU A 182 -7.51 -16.46 -3.89
CA GLU A 182 -6.71 -17.53 -3.30
C GLU A 182 -6.12 -17.10 -1.97
N GLY A 183 -5.53 -15.90 -1.90
CA GLY A 183 -5.00 -15.37 -0.64
C GLY A 183 -6.07 -15.26 0.45
N ALA A 184 -7.29 -14.81 0.10
CA ALA A 184 -8.40 -14.75 1.03
C ALA A 184 -8.78 -16.14 1.58
N ARG A 185 -8.83 -17.16 0.71
CA ARG A 185 -9.14 -18.55 1.11
C ARG A 185 -8.03 -19.17 1.95
N THR A 186 -6.77 -19.03 1.54
CA THR A 186 -5.60 -19.57 2.27
C THR A 186 -5.51 -19.02 3.69
N HIS A 187 -5.85 -17.74 3.88
CA HIS A 187 -5.89 -17.11 5.21
C HIS A 187 -7.27 -17.18 5.88
N ALA A 188 -8.15 -18.01 5.34
CA ALA A 188 -9.47 -18.36 5.83
C ALA A 188 -10.42 -17.17 6.08
N LEU A 189 -10.25 -16.04 5.37
CA LEU A 189 -11.05 -14.82 5.58
C LEU A 189 -12.56 -15.13 5.60
N PRO A 190 -13.40 -14.32 6.26
CA PRO A 190 -14.82 -14.66 6.41
C PRO A 190 -15.51 -14.97 5.08
N GLU A 191 -16.38 -15.97 5.10
CA GLU A 191 -17.05 -16.48 3.90
C GLU A 191 -17.88 -15.41 3.19
N THR A 192 -18.43 -14.45 3.93
CA THR A 192 -19.11 -13.27 3.36
C THR A 192 -18.17 -12.42 2.52
N TYR A 193 -16.91 -12.26 2.95
CA TYR A 193 -15.90 -11.50 2.24
C TYR A 193 -15.32 -12.26 1.05
N ILE A 194 -15.14 -13.59 1.17
CA ILE A 194 -14.74 -14.44 0.04
C ILE A 194 -15.79 -14.36 -1.07
N ARG A 195 -17.08 -14.52 -0.74
CA ARG A 195 -18.17 -14.37 -1.71
C ARG A 195 -18.21 -12.98 -2.36
N PHE A 196 -17.94 -11.92 -1.60
CA PHE A 196 -17.78 -10.58 -2.15
C PHE A 196 -16.66 -10.53 -3.22
N LEU A 197 -15.48 -11.09 -2.94
CA LEU A 197 -14.37 -11.13 -3.89
C LEU A 197 -14.66 -12.00 -5.12
N ASP A 198 -15.44 -13.08 -4.95
CA ASP A 198 -15.87 -13.95 -6.04
C ASP A 198 -16.88 -13.27 -6.97
N GLY A 199 -17.68 -12.34 -6.45
CA GLY A 199 -18.60 -11.51 -7.23
C GLY A 199 -17.94 -10.35 -8.00
N VAL A 200 -16.66 -10.06 -7.76
CA VAL A 200 -15.96 -8.99 -8.50
C VAL A 200 -15.73 -9.43 -9.96
N GLU A 201 -16.20 -8.61 -10.90
CA GLU A 201 -15.95 -8.83 -12.32
C GLU A 201 -14.50 -8.49 -12.69
N HIS A 202 -13.88 -9.32 -13.54
CA HIS A 202 -12.56 -9.06 -14.10
C HIS A 202 -12.65 -8.43 -15.50
N ALA A 203 -11.56 -7.79 -15.92
CA ALA A 203 -11.38 -7.36 -17.30
C ALA A 203 -11.30 -8.58 -18.22
N GLU A 204 -11.82 -8.44 -19.43
CA GLU A 204 -11.69 -9.41 -20.53
C GLU A 204 -10.25 -9.46 -21.08
#